data_AF-A0A356E2D0-F1
#
_entry.id   AF-A0A356E2D0-F1
#
_cell.length_a   1.000
_cell.length_b   1.000
_cell.length_c   1.000
_cell.angle_alpha   90.00
_cell.angle_beta   90.00
_cell.angle_gamma   90.00
#
_symmetry.space_group_name_H-M   'P 1'
#
loop_
_entity.id
_entity.type
_entity.pdbx_description
1 polymer ?
#
loop_
_entity_poly.entity_id
_entity_poly.type
_entity_poly.pdbx_seq_one_letter_code
_entity_poly.pdbx_strand_id
1 'polypeptide(L)'
;GTSLALALDLIVSVLSGGNTTRQLGLMGKETSVSQLFMAISLSSLPDRDRIEAEIHASLEDIQKSEVADAGVSVRFPGQMRRKIKEENLREGIPIDERVWQEILNL
;
A
#
# COMPACT_ATOMS: atom_id res chain seq x y z
N GLY A 1 10.27 11.93 -0.58
CA GLY A 1 10.09 10.52 -1.01
C GLY A 1 11.33 9.88 -1.63
N THR A 2 12.38 10.64 -1.97
CA THR A 2 13.51 10.13 -2.78
C THR A 2 14.46 9.18 -2.04
N SER A 3 14.77 9.46 -0.77
CA SER A 3 15.68 8.62 0.04
C SER A 3 15.10 7.24 0.34
N LEU A 4 13.82 7.18 0.73
CA LEU A 4 13.12 5.90 0.98
C LEU A 4 12.97 5.08 -0.30
N ALA A 5 12.66 5.72 -1.44
CA ALA A 5 12.59 5.02 -2.73
C ALA A 5 13.93 4.38 -3.12
N LEU A 6 15.04 5.12 -2.97
CA LEU A 6 16.38 4.58 -3.22
C LEU A 6 16.74 3.44 -2.27
N ALA A 7 16.43 3.60 -0.98
CA ALA A 7 16.70 2.55 0.01
C ALA A 7 15.93 1.27 -0.33
N LEU A 8 14.64 1.38 -0.67
CA LEU A 8 13.83 0.24 -1.08
C LEU A 8 14.35 -0.40 -2.37
N ASP A 9 14.71 0.39 -3.38
CA ASP A 9 15.26 -0.13 -4.64
C ASP A 9 16.50 -1.01 -4.40
N LEU A 10 17.44 -0.52 -3.58
CA LEU A 10 18.68 -1.22 -3.26
C LEU A 10 18.42 -2.46 -2.39
N ILE A 11 17.61 -2.35 -1.34
CA ILE A 11 17.30 -3.48 -0.45
C ILE A 11 16.62 -4.59 -1.25
N VAL A 12 15.62 -4.24 -2.06
CA VAL A 12 14.83 -5.20 -2.82
C VAL A 12 15.68 -5.82 -3.93
N SER A 13 16.48 -5.05 -4.67
CA SER A 13 17.37 -5.61 -5.70
C SER A 13 18.40 -6.56 -5.11
N VAL A 14 19.03 -6.19 -3.99
CA VAL A 14 20.09 -7.00 -3.34
C VAL A 14 19.51 -8.29 -2.75
N LEU A 15 18.41 -8.21 -1.98
CA LEU A 15 17.83 -9.39 -1.32
C LEU A 15 17.16 -10.35 -2.31
N SER A 16 16.62 -9.84 -3.42
CA SER A 16 16.04 -10.69 -4.48
C SER A 16 17.07 -11.18 -5.51
N GLY A 17 18.29 -10.64 -5.50
CA GLY A 17 19.28 -10.87 -6.57
C GLY A 17 18.86 -10.32 -7.94
N GLY A 18 17.90 -9.39 -7.97
CA GLY A 18 17.37 -8.81 -9.21
C GLY A 18 17.93 -7.43 -9.54
N ASN A 19 17.21 -6.69 -10.38
CA ASN A 19 17.66 -5.42 -10.94
C ASN A 19 17.22 -4.21 -10.11
N THR A 20 18.11 -3.22 -10.02
CA THR A 20 17.76 -1.86 -9.58
C THR A 20 16.91 -1.13 -10.63
N THR A 21 16.18 -0.11 -10.20
CA THR A 21 15.40 0.79 -11.08
C THR A 21 16.29 1.41 -12.15
N ARG A 22 17.55 1.74 -11.82
CA ARG A 22 18.55 2.22 -12.78
C ARG A 22 18.85 1.19 -13.87
N GLN A 23 19.00 -0.09 -13.52
CA GLN A 23 19.27 -1.16 -14.48
C GLN A 23 18.05 -1.41 -15.37
N LEU A 24 16.85 -1.41 -14.81
CA LEU A 24 15.59 -1.56 -15.56
C LEU A 24 15.44 -0.47 -16.64
N GLY A 25 15.74 0.79 -16.29
CA GLY A 25 15.68 1.91 -17.24
C GLY A 25 16.62 1.77 -18.45
N LEU A 26 17.67 0.95 -18.36
CA LEU A 26 18.60 0.68 -19.47
C LEU A 26 18.14 -0.46 -20.38
N MET A 27 17.16 -1.27 -19.96
CA MET A 27 16.74 -2.49 -20.67
C MET A 27 15.73 -2.21 -21.79
N GLY A 28 15.22 -0.98 -21.92
CA GLY A 28 14.25 -0.56 -22.95
C GLY A 28 12.84 -1.16 -22.78
N LYS A 29 12.71 -2.26 -22.02
CA LYS A 29 11.45 -2.84 -21.54
C LYS A 29 11.56 -3.06 -20.04
N GLU A 30 10.55 -2.63 -19.29
CA GLU A 30 10.48 -2.79 -17.83
C GLU A 30 10.04 -4.21 -17.43
N THR A 31 10.85 -5.20 -17.80
CA THR A 31 10.69 -6.60 -17.40
C THR A 31 11.74 -6.98 -16.35
N SER A 32 11.50 -8.06 -15.60
CA SER A 32 12.43 -8.55 -14.55
C SER A 32 12.58 -7.60 -13.35
N VAL A 33 11.44 -7.08 -12.86
CA VAL A 33 11.37 -6.25 -11.66
C VAL A 33 11.68 -7.05 -10.40
N SER A 34 12.42 -6.44 -9.47
CA SER A 34 12.71 -7.03 -8.16
C SER A 34 11.54 -6.89 -7.20
N GLN A 35 11.26 -7.95 -6.43
CA GLN A 35 10.19 -7.98 -5.43
C GLN A 35 10.69 -8.62 -4.13
N LEU A 36 10.20 -8.11 -3.00
CA LEU A 36 10.47 -8.64 -1.66
C LEU A 36 9.14 -8.79 -0.92
N PHE A 37 8.92 -9.94 -0.31
CA PHE A 37 7.80 -10.20 0.59
C PHE A 37 8.34 -10.43 2.00
N MET A 38 7.79 -9.73 2.99
CA MET A 38 8.17 -9.87 4.40
C MET A 38 6.94 -10.13 5.24
N ALA A 39 6.98 -11.18 6.06
CA ALA A 39 5.95 -11.50 7.04
C ALA A 39 6.57 -11.46 8.43
N ILE A 40 5.96 -10.71 9.35
CA ILE A 40 6.37 -10.61 10.75
C ILE A 40 5.25 -11.23 11.58
N SER A 41 5.56 -12.31 12.30
CA SER A 41 4.58 -12.97 13.16
C SER A 41 4.53 -12.31 14.53
N LEU A 42 3.45 -11.59 14.83
CA LEU A 42 3.28 -10.98 16.16
C LEU A 42 3.22 -12.01 17.29
N SER A 43 2.78 -13.24 17.01
CA SER A 43 2.77 -14.34 17.98
C SER A 43 4.16 -14.81 18.41
N SER A 44 5.19 -14.46 17.63
CA SER A 44 6.59 -14.78 17.95
C SER A 44 7.26 -13.71 18.82
N LEU A 45 6.58 -12.59 19.09
CA LEU A 45 7.08 -11.50 19.89
C LEU A 45 6.66 -11.70 21.36
N PRO A 46 7.56 -11.45 22.33
CA PRO A 46 7.29 -11.70 23.76
C PRO A 46 6.15 -10.83 24.33
N ASP A 47 5.87 -9.67 23.73
CA ASP A 47 4.92 -8.65 24.23
C ASP A 47 3.71 -8.45 23.30
N ARG A 48 3.18 -9.52 22.68
CA ARG A 48 2.12 -9.42 21.67
C ARG A 48 0.94 -8.54 22.10
N ASP A 49 0.35 -8.81 23.26
CA ASP A 49 -0.88 -8.13 23.71
C ASP A 49 -0.65 -6.63 23.91
N ARG A 50 0.52 -6.25 24.44
CA ARG A 50 0.93 -4.85 24.57
C ARG A 50 1.09 -4.19 23.20
N ILE A 51 1.73 -4.88 22.25
CA ILE A 51 1.93 -4.36 20.88
C ILE A 51 0.58 -4.12 20.20
N GLU A 52 -0.36 -5.08 20.29
CA GLU A 52 -1.70 -4.94 19.74
C GLU A 52 -2.46 -3.76 20.38
N ALA A 53 -2.39 -3.62 21.71
CA ALA A 53 -3.01 -2.51 22.42
C ALA A 53 -2.46 -1.14 21.98
N GLU A 54 -1.15 -1.00 21.82
CA GLU A 54 -0.51 0.24 21.36
C GLU A 54 -0.89 0.59 19.91
N ILE A 55 -1.01 -0.42 19.03
CA ILE A 55 -1.52 -0.23 17.67
C ILE A 55 -2.95 0.31 17.71
N HIS A 56 -3.82 -0.27 18.53
CA HIS A 56 -5.20 0.18 18.66
C HIS A 56 -5.29 1.62 19.22
N ALA A 57 -4.54 1.93 20.28
CA ALA A 57 -4.49 3.26 20.85
C ALA A 57 -4.02 4.32 19.84
N SER A 58 -2.98 4.00 19.05
CA SER A 58 -2.48 4.90 17.99
C SER A 58 -3.52 5.15 16.89
N LEU A 59 -4.27 4.11 16.49
CA LEU A 59 -5.33 4.26 15.49
C LEU A 59 -6.50 5.11 16.00
N GLU A 60 -6.86 4.95 17.27
CA GLU A 60 -7.87 5.81 17.91
C GLU A 60 -7.42 7.26 17.99
N ASP A 61 -6.16 7.51 18.33
CA ASP A 61 -5.59 8.85 18.41
C ASP A 61 -5.65 9.57 17.05
N ILE A 62 -5.28 8.87 15.98
CA ILE A 62 -5.41 9.38 14.60
C ILE A 62 -6.87 9.74 14.28
N GLN A 63 -7.82 8.89 14.68
CA GLN A 63 -9.24 9.13 14.39
C GLN A 63 -9.83 10.31 15.19
N LYS A 64 -9.31 10.56 16.39
CA LYS A 64 -9.74 11.66 17.28
C LYS A 64 -8.99 12.97 17.01
N SER A 65 -7.98 12.94 16.13
CA SER A 65 -7.19 14.11 15.77
C SER A 65 -8.05 15.23 15.19
N GLU A 66 -7.68 16.48 15.47
CA GLU A 66 -8.34 17.64 14.90
C GLU A 66 -8.25 17.62 13.37
N VAL A 67 -9.38 17.88 12.73
CA VAL A 67 -9.46 17.95 11.28
C VAL A 67 -8.98 19.32 10.81
N ALA A 68 -8.05 19.37 9.86
CA ALA A 68 -7.59 20.62 9.27
C ALA A 68 -8.69 21.38 8.50
N ASP A 69 -9.58 20.65 7.80
CA ASP A 69 -10.66 21.21 6.99
C ASP A 69 -12.04 20.70 7.42
N ALA A 70 -12.98 21.61 7.67
CA ALA A 70 -14.35 21.26 8.03
C ALA A 70 -14.99 20.38 6.93
N GLY A 71 -15.29 19.12 7.25
CA GLY A 71 -15.95 18.16 6.35
C GLY A 71 -15.11 16.96 5.91
N VAL A 72 -13.82 16.92 6.26
CA VAL A 72 -12.94 15.78 5.93
C VAL A 72 -12.75 14.89 7.16
N SER A 73 -13.12 13.62 7.10
CA SER A 73 -12.76 12.67 8.18
C SER A 73 -11.26 12.35 8.13
N VAL A 74 -10.53 12.37 9.24
CA VAL A 74 -9.16 11.84 9.31
C VAL A 74 -9.19 10.34 9.03
N ARG A 75 -8.28 9.86 8.18
CA ARG A 75 -8.19 8.45 7.78
C ARG A 75 -6.78 7.93 7.86
N PHE A 76 -6.64 6.67 8.25
CA PHE A 76 -5.37 5.94 8.16
C PHE A 76 -5.30 5.05 6.92
N PRO A 77 -4.09 4.70 6.44
CA PRO A 77 -3.91 3.87 5.26
C PRO A 77 -4.70 2.55 5.33
N GLY A 78 -5.52 2.30 4.31
CA GLY A 78 -6.28 1.05 4.19
C GLY A 78 -7.62 1.01 4.93
N GLN A 79 -7.98 2.02 5.74
CA GLN A 79 -9.24 2.07 6.51
C GLN A 79 -10.48 1.90 5.62
N MET A 80 -10.45 2.45 4.41
CA MET A 80 -11.59 2.44 3.48
C MET A 80 -11.68 1.17 2.61
N ARG A 81 -10.66 0.29 2.65
CA ARG A 81 -10.58 -0.87 1.74
C ARG A 81 -11.77 -1.81 1.87
N ARG A 82 -12.19 -2.09 3.10
CA ARG A 82 -13.34 -2.98 3.37
C ARG A 82 -14.64 -2.38 2.83
N LYS A 83 -14.91 -1.11 3.15
CA LYS A 83 -16.11 -0.39 2.70
C LYS A 83 -16.21 -0.35 1.17
N ILE A 84 -15.12 0.07 0.50
CA ILE A 84 -15.06 0.12 -0.97
C ILE A 84 -15.28 -1.26 -1.57
N LYS A 85 -14.68 -2.31 -0.99
CA LYS A 85 -14.90 -3.68 -1.48
C LYS A 85 -16.37 -4.11 -1.35
N GLU A 86 -17.01 -3.84 -0.21
CA GLU A 86 -18.42 -4.16 0.03
C GLU A 86 -19.35 -3.37 -0.92
N GLU A 87 -19.07 -2.08 -1.14
CA GLU A 87 -19.79 -1.23 -2.09
C GLU A 87 -19.62 -1.74 -3.52
N ASN A 88 -18.38 -2.01 -3.96
CA ASN A 88 -18.11 -2.54 -5.30
C ASN A 88 -18.75 -3.92 -5.55
N LEU A 89 -18.87 -4.76 -4.52
CA LEU A 89 -19.56 -6.05 -4.63
C LEU A 89 -21.07 -5.89 -4.77
N ARG A 90 -21.64 -4.85 -4.17
CA ARG A 90 -23.09 -4.57 -4.20
C ARG A 90 -23.51 -3.81 -5.46
N GLU A 91 -22.73 -2.81 -5.85
CA GLU A 91 -23.10 -1.81 -6.86
C GLU A 91 -22.34 -1.98 -8.18
N GLY A 92 -21.34 -2.88 -8.20
CA GLY A 92 -20.39 -3.01 -9.29
C GLY A 92 -19.15 -2.15 -9.09
N ILE A 93 -18.06 -2.50 -9.78
CA ILE A 93 -16.81 -1.73 -9.72
C ILE A 93 -17.00 -0.48 -10.60
N PRO A 94 -16.82 0.74 -10.06
CA PRO A 94 -16.86 1.94 -10.88
C PRO A 94 -15.65 1.97 -11.82
N ILE A 95 -15.89 2.18 -13.11
CA ILE A 95 -14.87 2.27 -14.15
C ILE A 95 -15.09 3.59 -14.90
N ASP A 96 -14.01 4.32 -15.17
CA ASP A 96 -14.06 5.51 -16.04
C ASP A 96 -14.44 5.06 -17.46
N GLU A 97 -15.42 5.74 -18.07
CA GLU A 97 -15.96 5.36 -19.38
C GLU A 97 -14.86 5.26 -20.45
N ARG A 98 -13.81 6.10 -20.40
CA ARG A 98 -12.71 6.04 -21.36
C ARG A 98 -11.95 4.72 -21.26
N VAL A 99 -11.69 4.27 -20.02
CA VAL A 99 -11.04 2.98 -19.75
C VAL A 99 -11.94 1.82 -20.18
N TRP A 100 -13.25 1.94 -19.97
CA TRP A 100 -14.21 0.93 -20.42
C TRP A 100 -14.21 0.77 -21.94
N GLN A 101 -14.20 1.88 -22.68
CA GLN A 101 -14.10 1.86 -24.14
C GLN A 101 -12.77 1.27 -24.63
N GLU A 102 -11.65 1.55 -23.96
CA GLU A 102 -10.37 0.90 -24.28
C GLU A 102 -10.45 -0.62 -24.11
N ILE A 103 -11.04 -1.11 -23.01
CA ILE A 103 -11.20 -2.55 -22.75
C ILE A 103 -12.05 -3.23 -23.82
N LEU A 104 -13.13 -2.59 -24.28
CA LEU A 104 -14.01 -3.15 -25.32
C LEU A 104 -13.35 -3.23 -26.70
N ASN A 105 -12.26 -2.50 -26.93
CA ASN A 105 -11.52 -2.46 -28.19
C ASN A 105 -10.23 -3.32 -28.17
N LEU A 106 -9.94 -4.04 -27.07
CA LEU A 106 -8.86 -5.03 -26.97
C LEU A 106 -9.25 -6.38 -27.62
#